data_AF-A0A2J6I8J9-F1
#
_entry.id   AF-A0A2J6I8J9-F1
#
_cell.length_a   1.000
_cell.length_b   1.000
_cell.length_c   1.000
_cell.angle_alpha   90.00
_cell.angle_beta   90.00
_cell.angle_gamma   90.00
#
_symmetry.space_group_name_H-M   'P 1'
#
loop_
_entity.id
_entity.type
_entity.pdbx_description
1 polymer ?
#
loop_
_entity_poly.entity_id
_entity_poly.type
_entity_poly.pdbx_seq_one_letter_code
_entity_poly.pdbx_strand_id
1 'polypeptide(L)'
;MKKLLILLIILPMLMQAQQTINSSIEHDGLTRDYIIYIPENYDGTQAVPLILNFHGYGSNAFEQMNYGDFRPIADTAGFLVVQ
;
A
#
# COMPACT_ATOMS: atom_id res chain seq x y z
N MET A 1 13.61 6.01 -33.76
CA MET A 1 12.70 5.01 -33.17
C MET A 1 13.29 4.31 -31.94
N LYS A 2 14.50 3.73 -31.99
CA LYS A 2 15.11 3.03 -30.82
C LYS A 2 15.27 3.90 -29.55
N LYS A 3 15.69 5.17 -29.68
CA LYS A 3 15.78 6.12 -28.56
C LYS A 3 14.41 6.48 -27.95
N LEU A 4 13.37 6.52 -28.78
CA LEU A 4 11.99 6.76 -28.35
C LEU A 4 11.45 5.56 -27.55
N LEU A 5 11.79 4.35 -27.99
CA LEU A 5 11.46 3.11 -27.28
C LEU A 5 12.09 3.04 -25.88
N ILE A 6 13.36 3.46 -25.77
CA ILE A 6 14.07 3.53 -24.48
C ILE A 6 13.39 4.55 -23.55
N LEU A 7 13.00 5.71 -24.07
CA LEU A 7 12.31 6.74 -23.30
C LEU A 7 10.96 6.26 -22.76
N LEU A 8 10.18 5.53 -23.57
CA LEU A 8 8.89 4.93 -23.18
C LEU A 8 9.01 3.92 -22.03
N ILE A 9 10.14 3.20 -21.93
CA ILE A 9 10.38 2.20 -20.88
C ILE A 9 10.83 2.86 -19.57
N ILE A 10 11.64 3.92 -19.65
CA ILE A 10 12.25 4.56 -18.47
C ILE A 10 11.29 5.55 -17.79
N LEU A 11 10.45 6.25 -18.56
CA LEU A 11 9.56 7.29 -18.04
C LEU A 11 8.60 6.82 -16.90
N PRO A 12 7.92 5.66 -16.99
CA PRO A 12 7.04 5.21 -15.90
C PRO A 12 7.80 4.76 -14.65
N MET A 13 9.09 4.43 -14.75
CA MET A 13 9.90 4.05 -13.59
C MET A 13 10.27 5.24 -12.69
N LEU A 14 10.04 6.47 -13.16
CA LEU A 14 10.30 7.70 -12.40
C LEU A 14 9.10 8.16 -11.57
N MET A 15 7.92 7.55 -11.77
CA MET A 15 6.71 7.89 -11.02
C MET A 15 6.43 6.79 -10.00
N GLN A 16 6.30 7.16 -8.73
CA GLN A 16 5.82 6.23 -7.71
C GLN A 16 4.30 6.24 -7.74
N ALA A 17 3.72 5.17 -8.30
CA ALA A 17 2.29 4.90 -8.22
C ALA A 17 1.92 4.41 -6.80
N GLN A 18 0.70 3.90 -6.63
CA GLN A 18 0.30 3.22 -5.41
C GLN A 18 1.31 2.14 -4.99
N GLN A 19 1.47 1.98 -3.67
CA GLN A 19 2.44 1.05 -3.09
C GLN A 19 1.73 0.05 -2.18
N THR A 20 2.15 -1.20 -2.24
CA THR A 20 1.77 -2.24 -1.27
C THR A 20 3.05 -2.77 -0.66
N ILE A 21 3.28 -2.48 0.62
CA ILE A 21 4.55 -2.74 1.29
C ILE A 21 4.30 -3.76 2.40
N ASN A 22 5.10 -4.83 2.40
CA ASN A 22 5.20 -5.74 3.55
C ASN A 22 6.24 -5.17 4.51
N SER A 23 5.89 -5.05 5.78
CA SER A 23 6.80 -4.54 6.79
C SER A 23 6.50 -5.18 8.15
N SER A 24 7.30 -4.83 9.16
CA SER A 24 7.16 -5.34 10.50
C SER A 24 7.49 -4.30 11.55
N ILE A 25 6.89 -4.46 12.72
CA ILE A 25 7.22 -3.68 13.92
C ILE A 25 7.55 -4.61 15.09
N GLU A 26 8.43 -4.17 15.96
CA GLU A 26 8.65 -4.81 17.26
C GLU A 26 7.68 -4.23 18.29
N HIS A 27 6.89 -5.09 18.93
CA HIS A 27 5.97 -4.71 20.00
C HIS A 27 5.93 -5.78 21.07
N ASP A 28 6.23 -5.41 22.32
CA ASP A 28 6.31 -6.32 23.47
C ASP A 28 7.24 -7.54 23.25
N GLY A 29 8.36 -7.32 22.56
CA GLY A 29 9.34 -8.37 22.25
C GLY A 29 8.89 -9.36 21.17
N LEU A 30 7.83 -9.02 20.43
CA LEU A 30 7.34 -9.79 19.29
C LEU A 30 7.46 -8.96 18.01
N THR A 31 7.97 -9.59 16.95
CA THR A 31 7.85 -9.09 15.58
C THR A 31 6.41 -9.26 15.10
N ARG A 32 5.78 -8.16 14.68
CA ARG A 32 4.43 -8.14 14.09
C ARG A 32 4.52 -7.70 12.65
N ASP A 33 4.19 -8.61 11.74
CA ASP A 33 4.14 -8.32 10.31
C ASP A 33 2.81 -7.67 9.93
N TYR A 34 2.85 -6.79 8.95
CA TYR A 34 1.67 -6.12 8.41
C TYR A 34 1.88 -5.78 6.93
N ILE A 35 0.77 -5.49 6.24
CA ILE A 35 0.79 -4.97 4.88
C ILE A 35 0.22 -3.56 4.90
N ILE A 36 0.94 -2.57 4.37
CA ILE A 36 0.43 -1.22 4.19
C ILE A 36 0.18 -0.91 2.71
N TYR A 37 -1.00 -0.35 2.43
CA TYR A 37 -1.34 0.24 1.14
C TYR A 37 -1.23 1.77 1.21
N ILE A 38 -0.47 2.33 0.28
CA ILE A 38 -0.30 3.77 0.08
C ILE A 38 -0.90 4.11 -1.28
N PRO A 39 -2.00 4.88 -1.35
CA PRO A 39 -2.61 5.27 -2.62
C PRO A 39 -1.73 6.29 -3.36
N GLU A 40 -1.87 6.36 -4.68
CA GLU A 40 -1.10 7.27 -5.54
C GLU A 40 -1.27 8.76 -5.15
N ASN A 41 -2.43 9.12 -4.59
CA ASN A 41 -2.75 10.48 -4.19
C ASN A 41 -2.13 10.90 -2.84
N TYR A 42 -1.32 10.06 -2.19
CA TYR A 42 -0.59 10.40 -0.97
C TYR A 42 0.89 10.70 -1.25
N ASP A 43 1.28 11.96 -1.11
CA ASP A 43 2.65 12.44 -1.34
C ASP A 43 3.51 12.55 -0.07
N GLY A 44 2.95 12.19 1.10
CA GLY A 44 3.64 12.27 2.38
C GLY A 44 3.79 13.67 2.97
N THR A 45 3.22 14.70 2.35
CA THR A 45 3.36 16.09 2.83
C THR A 45 2.30 16.48 3.86
N GLN A 46 1.11 15.89 3.77
CA GLN A 46 -0.03 16.17 4.64
C GLN A 46 -0.48 14.91 5.37
N ALA A 47 -0.88 15.06 6.64
CA ALA A 47 -1.44 13.94 7.40
C ALA A 47 -2.79 13.49 6.81
N VAL A 48 -2.96 12.19 6.65
CA VAL A 48 -4.21 11.55 6.21
C VAL A 48 -4.65 10.50 7.23
N PRO A 49 -5.93 10.07 7.23
CA PRO A 49 -6.38 8.97 8.06
C PRO A 49 -5.60 7.67 7.79
N LEU A 50 -5.38 6.90 8.84
CA LEU A 50 -4.90 5.52 8.76
C LEU A 50 -6.03 4.59 9.21
N ILE A 51 -6.40 3.64 8.35
CA ILE A 51 -7.39 2.62 8.65
C ILE A 51 -6.69 1.29 8.95
N LEU A 52 -7.03 0.70 10.09
CA LEU A 52 -6.61 -0.66 10.46
C LEU A 52 -7.72 -1.62 10.06
N ASN A 53 -7.45 -2.46 9.07
CA ASN A 53 -8.43 -3.38 8.48
C ASN A 53 -8.02 -4.82 8.81
N PHE A 54 -8.35 -5.23 10.03
CA PHE A 54 -7.91 -6.50 10.59
C PHE A 54 -8.72 -7.70 10.09
N HIS A 55 -8.01 -8.82 9.95
CA HIS A 55 -8.58 -10.08 9.53
C HIS A 55 -9.37 -10.79 10.64
N GLY A 56 -10.31 -11.65 10.24
CA GLY A 56 -11.03 -12.54 11.17
C GLY A 56 -10.21 -13.73 11.66
N TYR A 57 -10.81 -14.55 12.53
CA TYR A 57 -10.18 -15.77 13.05
C TYR A 57 -9.76 -16.73 11.92
N GLY A 58 -8.53 -17.25 12.00
CA GLY A 58 -7.98 -18.22 11.05
C GLY A 58 -7.42 -17.62 9.75
N SER A 59 -7.45 -16.29 9.61
CA SER A 59 -6.97 -15.58 8.43
C SER A 59 -5.64 -14.84 8.69
N ASN A 60 -5.18 -14.03 7.73
CA ASN A 60 -3.98 -13.21 7.83
C ASN A 60 -4.12 -11.91 7.01
N ALA A 61 -3.14 -10.99 7.14
CA ALA A 61 -3.11 -9.70 6.46
C ALA A 61 -3.29 -9.80 4.93
N PHE A 62 -2.65 -10.78 4.29
CA PHE A 62 -2.75 -10.98 2.83
C PHE A 62 -4.16 -11.39 2.43
N GLU A 63 -4.76 -12.36 3.12
CA GLU A 63 -6.12 -12.80 2.83
C GLU A 63 -7.13 -11.66 3.04
N GLN A 64 -7.02 -10.92 4.13
CA GLN A 64 -7.89 -9.77 4.40
C GLN A 64 -7.76 -8.67 3.35
N MET A 65 -6.54 -8.40 2.86
CA MET A 65 -6.34 -7.49 1.73
C MET A 65 -7.12 -7.92 0.47
N ASN A 66 -7.35 -9.21 0.28
CA ASN A 66 -8.01 -9.74 -0.92
C ASN A 66 -9.54 -9.83 -0.76
N TYR A 67 -10.08 -10.28 0.37
CA TYR A 67 -11.55 -10.40 0.55
C TYR A 67 -12.20 -9.20 1.24
N GLY A 68 -11.43 -8.42 2.00
CA GLY A 68 -11.83 -7.17 2.65
C GLY A 68 -11.14 -5.97 2.00
N ASP A 69 -11.05 -5.95 0.67
CA ASP A 69 -10.20 -5.03 -0.09
C ASP A 69 -10.65 -3.57 0.01
N PHE A 70 -9.91 -2.78 0.79
CA PHE A 70 -10.14 -1.34 0.97
C PHE A 70 -9.29 -0.47 0.04
N ARG A 71 -8.42 -1.06 -0.80
CA ARG A 71 -7.50 -0.28 -1.66
C ARG A 71 -8.24 0.63 -2.65
N PRO A 72 -9.31 0.19 -3.34
CA PRO A 72 -10.07 1.09 -4.21
C PRO A 72 -10.75 2.24 -3.45
N ILE A 73 -11.10 2.01 -2.18
CA ILE A 73 -11.67 3.05 -1.33
C ILE A 73 -10.57 4.03 -0.90
N ALA A 74 -9.38 3.53 -0.54
CA ALA A 74 -8.22 4.35 -0.24
C ALA A 74 -7.82 5.27 -1.41
N ASP A 75 -7.85 4.75 -2.63
CA ASP A 75 -7.56 5.54 -3.85
C ASP A 75 -8.52 6.71 -4.05
N THR A 76 -9.78 6.55 -3.65
CA THR A 76 -10.83 7.56 -3.87
C THR A 76 -11.01 8.50 -2.68
N ALA A 77 -10.85 8.01 -1.45
CA ALA A 77 -11.09 8.76 -0.23
C ALA A 77 -9.81 9.33 0.42
N GLY A 78 -8.63 8.93 -0.04
CA GLY A 78 -7.36 9.51 0.40
C GLY A 78 -6.95 9.12 1.81
N PHE A 79 -6.93 7.82 2.11
CA PHE A 79 -6.44 7.27 3.38
C PHE A 79 -5.44 6.12 3.16
N LEU A 80 -4.62 5.86 4.17
CA LEU A 80 -3.73 4.69 4.20
C LEU A 80 -4.46 3.50 4.80
N VAL A 81 -4.13 2.28 4.36
CA VAL A 81 -4.73 1.05 4.93
C VAL A 81 -3.63 0.12 5.41
N VAL A 82 -3.77 -0.41 6.62
CA VAL A 82 -2.90 -1.44 7.19
C VAL A 82 -3.71 -2.69 7.50
N GLN A 83 -3.19 -3.84 7.05
CA GLN A 83 -3.79 -5.18 7.17
C GLN A 83 -3.07 -6.02 8.20
#